data_AF-A0A2I0ND51-F1
#
_entry.id   AF-A0A2I0ND51-F1
#
_cell.length_a   1.000
_cell.length_b   1.000
_cell.length_c   1.000
_cell.angle_alpha   90.00
_cell.angle_beta   90.00
_cell.angle_gamma   90.00
#
_symmetry.space_group_name_H-M   'P 1'
#
loop_
_entity.id
_entity.type
_entity.pdbx_description
1 polymer ?
#
loop_
_entity_poly.entity_id
_entity_poly.type
_entity_poly.pdbx_seq_one_letter_code
_entity_poly.pdbx_strand_id
1 'polypeptide(L)'
;MKKLTLFLLILFLFSACGSDQTLKSAAVEKSKTFIFEIQAKSVFLSGNFNQWQTDHPSYAFQETSPGQWKLTLPHSLLLPGKNEYKVIADGEWHVDPSAPQFETNPLSGKVGVFFLSNP
;
A
#
# COMPACT_ATOMS: atom_id res chain seq x y z
N MET A 1 -6.43 55.10 -58.06
CA MET A 1 -6.80 53.78 -58.62
C MET A 1 -6.46 52.70 -57.60
N LYS A 2 -7.46 51.95 -57.10
CA LYS A 2 -7.42 50.51 -56.69
C LYS A 2 -6.52 50.18 -55.46
N LYS A 3 -6.90 49.55 -54.33
CA LYS A 3 -8.06 48.81 -53.76
C LYS A 3 -7.82 48.75 -52.21
N LEU A 4 -8.76 49.11 -51.35
CA LEU A 4 -9.64 48.24 -50.51
C LEU A 4 -9.14 46.82 -50.15
N THR A 5 -8.84 46.58 -48.86
CA THR A 5 -9.09 45.35 -48.05
C THR A 5 -8.82 45.74 -46.57
N LEU A 6 -9.78 46.09 -45.70
CA LEU A 6 -10.79 45.33 -44.93
C LEU A 6 -10.35 43.94 -44.44
N PHE A 7 -10.25 43.78 -43.11
CA PHE A 7 -10.33 42.57 -42.23
C PHE A 7 -9.39 42.85 -41.02
N LEU A 8 -9.72 42.66 -39.74
CA LEU A 8 -10.81 42.00 -39.04
C LEU A 8 -10.85 42.60 -37.61
N LEU A 9 -12.05 42.88 -37.10
CA LEU A 9 -12.31 43.09 -35.66
C LEU A 9 -11.76 41.90 -34.87
N ILE A 10 -10.78 42.11 -34.00
CA ILE A 10 -10.43 41.14 -32.96
C ILE A 10 -11.46 41.31 -31.84
N LEU A 11 -12.59 40.64 -32.01
CA LEU A 11 -13.61 40.48 -30.99
C LEU A 11 -13.82 39.00 -30.76
N PHE A 12 -12.96 38.38 -29.95
CA PHE A 12 -13.33 37.16 -29.23
C PHE A 12 -12.69 37.23 -27.85
N LEU A 13 -13.52 37.72 -26.91
CA LEU A 13 -13.74 37.20 -25.58
C LEU A 13 -12.50 36.58 -24.93
N PHE A 14 -12.00 37.24 -23.89
CA PHE A 14 -11.38 36.56 -22.76
C PHE A 14 -12.31 35.43 -22.33
N SER A 15 -12.14 34.25 -22.94
CA SER A 15 -12.71 33.01 -22.44
C SER A 15 -12.26 32.93 -21.02
N ALA A 16 -13.25 32.94 -20.14
CA ALA A 16 -13.11 32.88 -18.71
C ALA A 16 -11.99 31.92 -18.34
N CYS A 17 -11.21 32.36 -17.37
CA CYS A 17 -10.42 31.54 -16.49
C CYS A 17 -11.31 30.42 -15.94
N GLY A 18 -11.45 29.34 -16.70
CA GLY A 18 -11.88 28.05 -16.24
C GLY A 18 -10.61 27.31 -15.90
N SER A 19 -10.15 27.46 -14.66
CA SER A 19 -9.24 26.48 -14.08
C SER A 19 -9.92 25.13 -14.20
N ASP A 20 -9.48 24.34 -15.16
CA ASP A 20 -9.89 22.96 -15.36
C ASP A 20 -9.35 22.15 -14.18
N GLN A 21 -10.00 22.28 -13.02
CA GLN A 21 -9.80 21.34 -11.93
C GLN A 21 -10.59 20.09 -12.30
N THR A 22 -9.99 19.29 -13.16
CA THR A 22 -10.22 17.85 -13.17
C THR A 22 -9.83 17.35 -11.78
N LEU A 23 -10.80 17.35 -10.86
CA LEU A 23 -10.73 16.58 -9.64
C LEU A 23 -10.60 15.12 -10.06
N LYS A 24 -9.37 14.64 -10.25
CA LYS A 24 -9.05 13.22 -10.22
C LYS A 24 -9.62 12.71 -8.90
N SER A 25 -10.77 12.04 -8.97
CA SER A 25 -11.28 11.24 -7.86
C SER A 25 -10.12 10.38 -7.38
N ALA A 26 -9.62 10.64 -6.17
CA ALA A 26 -8.55 9.88 -5.58
C ALA A 26 -9.06 8.44 -5.49
N ALA A 27 -8.59 7.57 -6.38
CA ALA A 27 -8.93 6.16 -6.34
C ALA A 27 -8.60 5.65 -4.94
N VAL A 28 -9.61 5.13 -4.22
CA VAL A 28 -9.40 4.55 -2.90
C VAL A 28 -8.42 3.39 -3.06
N GLU A 29 -7.23 3.52 -2.49
CA GLU A 29 -6.22 2.48 -2.56
C GLU A 29 -6.67 1.26 -1.75
N LYS A 30 -6.64 0.08 -2.39
CA LYS A 30 -6.93 -1.20 -1.70
C LYS A 30 -5.88 -1.44 -0.62
N SER A 31 -6.29 -2.05 0.50
CA SER A 31 -5.40 -2.34 1.62
C SER A 31 -5.66 -3.73 2.20
N LYS A 32 -4.67 -4.26 2.91
CA LYS A 32 -4.76 -5.51 3.67
C LYS A 32 -4.45 -5.23 5.14
N THR A 33 -5.29 -5.78 6.02
CA THR A 33 -5.08 -5.69 7.47
C THR A 33 -4.55 -7.02 8.01
N PHE A 34 -3.60 -6.91 8.94
CA PHE A 34 -3.00 -7.98 9.72
C PHE A 34 -3.32 -7.73 11.20
N ILE A 35 -3.68 -8.80 11.90
CA ILE A 35 -3.94 -8.77 13.34
C ILE A 35 -3.10 -9.89 13.96
N PHE A 36 -2.44 -9.60 15.07
CA PHE A 36 -1.61 -10.57 15.77
C PHE A 36 -1.73 -10.39 17.27
N GLU A 37 -1.72 -11.50 18.02
CA GLU A 37 -1.87 -11.49 19.48
C GLU A 37 -0.59 -12.04 20.13
N ILE A 38 0.13 -11.18 20.86
CA ILE A 38 1.34 -11.55 21.59
C ILE A 38 1.68 -10.47 22.63
N GLN A 39 2.20 -10.88 23.78
CA GLN A 39 2.82 -9.95 24.73
C GLN A 39 4.24 -9.63 24.27
N ALA A 40 4.46 -8.42 23.75
CA ALA A 40 5.75 -7.97 23.22
C ALA A 40 5.88 -6.45 23.40
N LYS A 41 7.09 -5.90 23.23
CA LYS A 41 7.33 -4.44 23.21
C LYS A 41 7.27 -3.87 21.79
N SER A 42 7.56 -4.69 20.79
CA SER A 42 7.60 -4.29 19.39
C SER A 42 7.17 -5.44 18.49
N VAL A 43 6.38 -5.13 17.46
CA VAL A 43 5.89 -6.11 16.50
C VAL A 43 5.99 -5.56 15.08
N PHE A 44 6.56 -6.34 14.17
CA PHE A 44 6.77 -5.97 12.76
C PHE A 44 6.31 -7.09 11.81
N LEU A 45 5.91 -6.71 10.61
CA LEU A 45 5.67 -7.66 9.52
C LEU A 45 6.94 -7.81 8.68
N SER A 46 7.34 -9.04 8.41
CA SER A 46 8.51 -9.34 7.58
C SER A 46 8.14 -10.34 6.50
N GLY A 47 8.51 -10.07 5.25
CA GLY A 47 8.12 -10.87 4.10
C GLY A 47 8.89 -10.55 2.83
N ASN A 48 8.56 -11.24 1.75
CA ASN A 48 9.23 -11.05 0.47
C ASN A 48 9.09 -9.61 -0.10
N PHE A 49 7.99 -8.92 0.18
CA PHE A 49 7.73 -7.53 -0.22
C PHE A 49 8.66 -6.50 0.45
N ASN A 50 9.26 -6.82 1.60
CA ASN A 50 10.22 -5.95 2.29
C ASN A 50 11.61 -6.59 2.44
N GLN A 51 11.93 -7.56 1.58
CA GLN A 51 13.20 -8.29 1.61
C GLN A 51 13.52 -8.92 2.97
N TRP A 52 12.49 -9.35 3.71
CA TRP A 52 12.61 -9.96 5.03
C TRP A 52 13.30 -9.07 6.08
N GLN A 53 13.17 -7.75 5.97
CA GLN A 53 13.61 -6.82 7.02
C GLN A 53 12.77 -7.02 8.29
N THR A 54 13.41 -6.95 9.46
CA THR A 54 12.80 -7.34 10.74
C THR A 54 12.29 -6.18 11.59
N ASP A 55 12.66 -4.94 11.24
CA ASP A 55 12.43 -3.74 12.04
C ASP A 55 12.06 -2.52 11.18
N HIS A 56 11.61 -2.73 9.94
CA HIS A 56 11.31 -1.63 9.03
C HIS A 56 10.04 -0.86 9.48
N PRO A 57 10.11 0.46 9.74
CA PRO A 57 9.03 1.22 10.36
C PRO A 57 7.69 1.20 9.61
N SER A 58 7.72 1.15 8.27
CA SER A 58 6.48 1.06 7.47
C SER A 58 5.70 -0.25 7.67
N TYR A 59 6.30 -1.24 8.32
CA TYR A 59 5.71 -2.55 8.60
C TYR A 59 5.55 -2.80 10.11
N ALA A 60 5.71 -1.76 10.93
CA ALA A 60 5.50 -1.83 12.37
C ALA A 60 4.00 -1.90 12.69
N PHE A 61 3.59 -2.86 13.51
CA PHE A 61 2.23 -2.93 14.02
C PHE A 61 2.00 -1.85 15.08
N GLN A 62 0.75 -1.41 15.19
CA GLN A 62 0.27 -0.61 16.30
C GLN A 62 -0.39 -1.52 17.33
N GLU A 63 0.00 -1.39 18.60
CA GLU A 63 -0.72 -2.03 19.70
C GLU A 63 -2.05 -1.30 19.92
N THR A 64 -3.17 -2.01 19.73
CA THR A 64 -4.52 -1.45 19.88
C THR A 64 -5.10 -1.69 21.28
N SER A 65 -4.61 -2.72 21.98
CA SER A 65 -4.85 -3.00 23.39
C SER A 65 -3.76 -3.97 23.88
N PRO A 66 -3.57 -4.18 25.21
CA PRO A 66 -2.46 -4.99 25.71
C PRO A 66 -2.34 -6.36 25.03
N GLY A 67 -1.28 -6.53 24.25
CA GLY A 67 -0.96 -7.73 23.48
C GLY A 67 -1.77 -7.96 22.20
N GLN A 68 -2.59 -7.00 21.77
CA GLN A 68 -3.29 -7.04 20.48
C GLN A 68 -2.68 -6.03 19.51
N TRP A 69 -2.20 -6.51 18.38
CA TRP A 69 -1.45 -5.75 17.40
C TRP A 69 -2.19 -5.69 16.08
N LYS A 70 -2.24 -4.51 15.46
CA LYS A 70 -2.86 -4.30 14.15
C LYS A 70 -1.92 -3.55 13.20
N LEU A 71 -1.88 -4.01 11.96
CA LEU A 71 -1.20 -3.31 10.86
C LEU A 71 -2.11 -3.31 9.64
N THR A 72 -2.33 -2.15 9.02
CA THR A 72 -3.03 -2.03 7.74
C THR A 72 -2.06 -1.48 6.71
N LEU A 73 -1.78 -2.27 5.67
CA LEU A 73 -0.88 -1.89 4.58
C LEU A 73 -1.66 -1.60 3.30
N PRO A 74 -1.37 -0.49 2.60
CA PRO A 74 -1.80 -0.33 1.23
C PRO A 74 -1.21 -1.42 0.34
N HIS A 75 -1.95 -1.85 -0.68
CA HIS A 75 -1.48 -2.87 -1.63
C HIS A 75 -0.20 -2.45 -2.37
N SER A 76 0.09 -1.15 -2.51
CA SER A 76 1.34 -0.66 -3.11
C SER A 76 2.62 -1.04 -2.32
N LEU A 77 2.50 -1.38 -1.04
CA LEU A 77 3.60 -1.87 -0.20
C LEU A 77 3.69 -3.41 -0.17
N LEU A 78 2.88 -4.09 -0.97
CA LEU A 78 2.83 -5.54 -1.07
C LEU A 78 3.10 -5.96 -2.52
N LEU A 79 3.44 -7.23 -2.73
CA LEU A 79 3.68 -7.74 -4.08
C LEU A 79 2.36 -8.15 -4.75
N PRO A 80 2.20 -7.93 -6.06
CA PRO A 80 1.17 -8.62 -6.82
C PRO A 80 1.46 -10.13 -6.83
N GLY A 81 0.41 -10.94 -6.73
CA GLY A 81 0.54 -12.39 -6.61
C GLY A 81 0.94 -12.81 -5.20
N LYS A 82 1.93 -13.70 -5.08
CA LYS A 82 2.26 -14.40 -3.84
C LYS A 82 3.08 -13.54 -2.87
N ASN A 83 2.57 -13.39 -1.65
CA ASN A 83 3.26 -12.76 -0.54
C ASN A 83 3.53 -13.81 0.55
N GLU A 84 4.80 -14.05 0.83
CA GLU A 84 5.25 -14.89 1.95
C GLU A 84 5.62 -13.99 3.12
N TYR A 85 5.21 -14.35 4.33
CA TYR A 85 5.46 -13.51 5.50
C TYR A 85 5.53 -14.27 6.83
N LYS A 86 6.09 -13.58 7.82
CA LYS A 86 6.08 -13.88 9.25
C LYS A 86 5.93 -12.58 10.05
N VAL A 87 5.65 -12.73 11.34
CA VAL A 87 5.63 -11.62 12.30
C VAL A 87 6.92 -11.68 13.12
N ILE A 88 7.54 -10.53 13.33
CA ILE A 88 8.64 -10.37 14.29
C ILE A 88 8.06 -9.79 15.57
N ALA A 89 8.26 -10.41 16.71
CA ALA A 89 7.90 -9.86 18.01
C ALA A 89 9.12 -9.88 18.93
N ASP A 90 9.56 -8.71 19.40
CA ASP A 90 10.78 -8.54 20.21
C ASP A 90 12.03 -9.24 19.62
N GLY A 91 12.12 -9.26 18.29
CA GLY A 91 13.22 -9.89 17.54
C GLY A 91 13.03 -11.38 17.25
N GLU A 92 11.97 -12.01 17.75
CA GLU A 92 11.65 -13.42 17.51
C GLU A 92 10.71 -13.61 16.32
N TRP A 93 10.94 -14.69 15.55
CA TRP A 93 10.14 -15.02 14.37
C TRP A 93 8.92 -15.85 14.75
N HIS A 94 7.73 -15.35 14.43
CA HIS A 94 6.46 -16.04 14.60
C HIS A 94 5.76 -16.28 13.27
N VAL A 95 5.21 -17.48 13.11
CA VAL A 95 4.26 -17.75 12.03
C VAL A 95 2.90 -17.23 12.47
N ASP A 96 2.29 -16.38 11.65
CA ASP A 96 0.93 -15.88 11.89
C ASP A 96 -0.07 -17.05 11.85
N PRO A 97 -0.70 -17.42 12.99
CA PRO A 97 -1.63 -18.54 13.04
C PRO A 97 -2.92 -18.27 12.24
N SER A 98 -3.20 -17.01 11.91
CA SER A 98 -4.37 -16.58 11.12
C SER A 98 -4.09 -16.46 9.61
N ALA A 99 -2.89 -16.84 9.16
CA ALA A 99 -2.53 -16.75 7.75
C ALA A 99 -3.51 -17.56 6.86
N PRO A 100 -3.94 -17.04 5.70
CA PRO A 100 -4.86 -17.74 4.81
C PRO A 100 -4.33 -19.09 4.34
N GLN A 101 -3.02 -19.17 4.12
CA GLN A 101 -2.31 -20.37 3.69
C GLN A 101 -0.94 -20.45 4.38
N PHE A 102 -0.38 -21.66 4.38
CA PHE A 102 0.97 -21.91 4.88
C PHE A 102 1.77 -22.67 3.84
N GLU A 103 3.05 -22.31 3.72
CA GLU A 103 4.02 -23.05 2.91
C GLU A 103 5.26 -23.36 3.76
N THR A 104 6.00 -24.39 3.36
CA THR A 104 7.32 -24.66 3.94
C THR A 104 8.38 -24.17 2.95
N ASN A 105 9.09 -23.12 3.34
CA ASN A 105 10.23 -22.60 2.60
C ASN A 105 11.50 -23.36 3.04
N PRO A 106 12.35 -23.83 2.10
CA PRO A 106 13.56 -24.58 2.44
C PRO A 106 14.55 -23.86 3.38
N LEU A 107 14.57 -22.52 3.37
CA LEU A 107 15.50 -21.71 4.16
C LEU A 107 14.86 -21.20 5.46
N SER A 108 13.60 -20.78 5.41
CA SER A 108 12.93 -20.11 6.54
C SER A 108 11.92 -20.99 7.28
N GLY A 109 11.72 -22.24 6.87
CA GLY A 109 10.74 -23.15 7.45
C GLY A 109 9.30 -22.75 7.10
N LYS A 110 8.36 -23.02 8.00
CA LYS A 110 6.94 -22.68 7.79
C LYS A 110 6.75 -21.16 7.72
N VAL A 111 6.03 -20.67 6.72
CA VAL A 111 5.65 -19.25 6.52
C VAL A 111 4.14 -19.12 6.30
N GLY A 112 3.59 -17.94 6.59
CA GLY A 112 2.25 -17.57 6.14
C GLY A 112 2.28 -17.08 4.69
N VAL A 113 1.20 -17.35 3.95
CA VAL A 113 1.06 -16.98 2.53
C VAL A 113 -0.30 -16.35 2.27
N PHE A 114 -0.31 -15.28 1.47
CA PHE A 114 -1.52 -14.74 0.86
C PHE A 114 -1.26 -14.28 -0.57
N PHE A 115 -2.34 -14.18 -1.34
CA PHE A 115 -2.29 -13.74 -2.73
C PHE A 115 -3.04 -12.42 -2.90
N LEU A 116 -2.42 -11.47 -3.60
CA LEU A 116 -3.10 -10.27 -4.10
C LEU A 116 -3.31 -10.43 -5.60
N SER A 117 -4.56 -10.34 -6.05
CA SER A 117 -4.85 -10.20 -7.48
C SER A 117 -4.34 -8.84 -7.96
N ASN A 118 -3.76 -8.79 -9.15
CA ASN A 118 -3.51 -7.51 -9.82
C ASN A 118 -4.87 -6.77 -9.96
N PRO A 119 -4.94 -5.46 -9.68
CA PRO A 119 -6.17 -4.71 -9.79
C PRO A 119 -6.77 -4.73 -11.20
#